data_AF-A0A2V6KVI2-F1
#
_entry.id   AF-A0A2V6KVI2-F1
#
_cell.length_a   1.000
_cell.length_b   1.000
_cell.length_c   1.000
_cell.angle_alpha   90.00
_cell.angle_beta   90.00
_cell.angle_gamma   90.00
#
_symmetry.space_group_name_H-M   'P 1'
#
loop_
_entity.id
_entity.type
_entity.pdbx_description
1 polymer ?
#
loop_
_entity_poly.entity_id
_entity_poly.type
_entity_poly.pdbx_seq_one_letter_code
_entity_poly.pdbx_strand_id
1 'polypeptide(L)' 'LSPCIRPPHYELDFAAEIVRQCRALGVKEIHDPAVCTACDLDCYYSYRAEKGKTGRMLALLGLNPAIAD' A
#
# COMPACT_ATOMS: atom_id res chain seq x y z
N LEU A 1 -3.91 1.59 -7.62
CA LEU A 1 -3.82 0.27 -6.97
C LEU A 1 -4.48 0.40 -5.61
N SER A 2 -5.61 -0.30 -5.42
CA SER A 2 -6.27 -0.51 -4.11
C SER A 2 -5.36 -1.34 -3.18
N PRO A 3 -5.64 -1.43 -1.86
CA PRO A 3 -4.64 -1.50 -0.79
C PRO A 3 -3.70 -2.70 -0.89
N CYS A 4 -2.53 -2.60 -0.24
CA CYS A 4 -1.33 -3.47 -0.31
C CYS A 4 -1.55 -4.95 0.06
N ILE A 5 -2.59 -5.60 -0.47
CA ILE A 5 -2.82 -7.02 -0.36
C ILE A 5 -1.70 -7.75 -1.09
N ARG A 6 -1.22 -8.82 -0.46
CA ARG A 6 -0.06 -9.59 -0.89
C ARG A 6 -0.18 -11.00 -0.29
N PRO A 7 0.75 -11.92 -0.59
CA PRO A 7 0.75 -13.25 0.02
C PRO A 7 0.67 -13.20 1.55
N PRO A 8 -0.01 -14.16 2.19
CA PRO A 8 -0.69 -15.32 1.57
C PRO A 8 -2.12 -15.00 1.05
N HIS A 9 -2.65 -13.81 1.30
CA HIS A 9 -4.05 -13.46 1.01
C HIS A 9 -4.30 -13.07 -0.46
N TYR A 10 -3.23 -12.95 -1.25
CA TYR A 10 -3.24 -12.78 -2.69
C TYR A 10 -1.99 -13.42 -3.28
N GLU A 11 -2.09 -14.02 -4.46
CA GLU A 11 -1.00 -14.79 -5.07
C GLU A 11 0.17 -13.90 -5.52
N LEU A 12 -0.10 -12.63 -5.82
CA LEU A 12 0.88 -11.67 -6.29
C LEU A 12 1.25 -10.67 -5.19
N ASP A 13 2.54 -10.41 -5.01
CA ASP A 13 3.03 -9.30 -4.21
C ASP A 13 3.13 -8.03 -5.09
N PHE A 14 2.06 -7.25 -5.10
CA PHE A 14 2.00 -6.00 -5.87
C PHE A 14 3.02 -4.97 -5.38
N ALA A 15 3.29 -4.91 -4.08
CA ALA A 15 4.22 -3.94 -3.53
C ALA A 15 5.65 -4.25 -3.98
N ALA A 16 6.04 -5.53 -3.94
CA ALA A 16 7.34 -5.96 -4.47
C ALA A 16 7.48 -5.64 -5.97
N GLU A 17 6.43 -5.82 -6.77
CA GLU A 17 6.45 -5.47 -8.19
C GLU A 17 6.56 -3.96 -8.44
N ILE A 18 5.85 -3.13 -7.66
CA ILE A 18 6.00 -1.67 -7.72
C ILE A 18 7.44 -1.28 -7.35
N VAL A 19 7.99 -1.81 -6.25
CA VAL A 19 9.37 -1.54 -5.82
C VAL A 19 10.37 -1.92 -6.93
N ARG A 20 10.19 -3.08 -7.56
CA ARG A 20 11.03 -3.53 -8.68
C ARG A 20 10.98 -2.53 -9.85
N GLN A 21 9.79 -2.07 -10.23
CA GLN A 21 9.61 -1.08 -11.29
C GLN A 21 10.24 0.28 -10.93
N CYS A 22 10.05 0.76 -9.70
CA CYS A 22 10.67 2.00 -9.21
C CYS A 22 12.20 1.94 -9.30
N ARG A 23 12.81 0.83 -8.85
CA ARG A 23 14.26 0.63 -8.95
C ARG A 23 14.75 0.60 -10.39
N ALA A 24 14.01 -0.06 -11.29
CA ALA A 24 14.34 -0.09 -12.72
C ALA A 24 14.32 1.31 -13.36
N LEU A 25 13.54 2.25 -12.80
CA LEU A 25 13.48 3.65 -13.22
C LEU A 25 14.45 4.57 -12.47
N GLY A 26 15.32 4.03 -11.61
CA GLY A 26 16.35 4.78 -10.90
C GLY A 26 15.90 5.46 -9.60
N VAL A 27 14.71 5.15 -9.09
CA VAL A 27 14.29 5.61 -7.75
C VAL A 27 15.16 4.92 -6.69
N LYS A 28 15.81 5.73 -5.84
CA LYS A 28 16.79 5.24 -4.86
C LYS A 28 16.16 4.96 -3.49
N GLU A 29 15.43 5.95 -2.98
CA GLU A 29 14.79 5.87 -1.67
C GLU A 29 13.36 5.35 -1.80
N ILE A 30 13.13 4.14 -1.31
CA ILE A 30 11.84 3.46 -1.39
C ILE A 30 11.52 2.84 -0.03
N HIS A 31 10.37 3.19 0.53
CA HIS A 31 9.86 2.61 1.76
C HIS A 31 8.63 1.75 1.46
N ASP A 32 8.72 0.44 1.71
CA ASP A 32 7.57 -0.48 1.77
C ASP A 32 7.41 -0.97 3.21
N PRO A 33 6.28 -0.70 3.88
CA PRO A 33 6.07 -1.15 5.25
C PRO A 33 5.82 -2.67 5.36
N ALA A 34 5.82 -3.40 4.23
CA ALA A 34 5.58 -4.85 4.16
C ALA A 34 4.21 -5.30 4.72
N VAL A 35 3.24 -4.38 4.78
CA VAL A 35 1.90 -4.63 5.32
C VAL A 35 0.98 -5.28 4.29
N CYS A 36 0.24 -6.29 4.73
CA CYS A 36 -0.88 -6.89 4.01
C CYS A 36 -2.21 -6.47 4.65
N THR A 37 -3.08 -5.79 3.92
CA THR A 37 -4.34 -5.27 4.49
C THR A 37 -5.35 -6.34 4.87
N ALA A 38 -5.17 -7.57 4.41
CA ALA A 38 -5.98 -8.71 4.85
C ALA A 38 -5.49 -9.33 6.17
N CYS A 39 -4.30 -8.98 6.66
CA CYS A 39 -3.75 -9.54 7.90
C CYS A 39 -4.25 -8.84 9.18
N ASP A 40 -4.71 -7.60 9.07
CA ASP A 40 -5.14 -6.79 10.22
C ASP A 40 -6.36 -5.94 9.82
N LEU A 41 -7.55 -6.45 10.16
CA LEU A 41 -8.82 -5.78 9.85
C LEU A 41 -9.22 -4.73 10.88
N ASP A 42 -8.54 -4.67 12.04
CA ASP A 42 -8.75 -3.61 13.02
C ASP A 42 -8.11 -2.30 12.53
N CYS A 43 -7.00 -2.41 11.79
CA CYS A 43 -6.29 -1.26 11.23
C CYS A 43 -6.63 -0.94 9.77
N TYR A 44 -7.09 -1.91 8.98
CA TYR A 44 -7.30 -1.73 7.53
C TYR A 44 -8.61 -2.33 7.01
N TYR A 45 -9.25 -1.62 6.08
CA TYR A 45 -10.25 -2.23 5.21
C TYR A 45 -9.59 -3.13 4.15
N SER A 46 -10.17 -4.30 3.91
CA SER A 46 -9.72 -5.29 2.93
C SER A 46 -10.87 -5.82 2.09
N TYR A 47 -10.97 -5.33 0.85
CA TYR A 47 -12.01 -5.76 -0.10
C TYR A 47 -12.06 -7.27 -0.29
N ARG A 48 -10.91 -7.96 -0.34
CA ARG A 48 -10.86 -9.41 -0.55
C ARG A 48 -11.23 -10.19 0.72
N ALA A 49 -10.69 -9.81 1.88
CA ALA A 49 -11.01 -10.50 3.13
C ALA A 49 -12.48 -10.30 3.53
N GLU A 50 -13.01 -9.09 3.32
CA GLU A 50 -14.38 -8.70 3.66
C GLU A 50 -15.38 -8.90 2.51
N LYS A 51 -14.97 -9.63 1.46
CA LYS A 51 -15.85 -10.08 0.35
C LYS A 51 -16.64 -8.94 -0.29
N GLY A 52 -15.98 -7.81 -0.48
CA GLY A 52 -16.50 -6.62 -1.14
C GLY A 52 -17.38 -5.70 -0.29
N LYS A 53 -17.70 -6.08 0.96
CA LYS A 53 -18.52 -5.28 1.87
C LYS A 53 -17.66 -4.54 2.90
N THR A 54 -16.97 -3.50 2.45
CA THR A 54 -16.04 -2.74 3.29
C THR A 54 -15.88 -1.30 2.81
N GLY A 55 -15.30 -0.45 3.66
CA GLY A 55 -14.93 0.93 3.34
C GLY A 55 -13.72 1.05 2.42
N ARG A 56 -13.15 2.25 2.32
CA ARG A 56 -11.94 2.53 1.53
C ARG A 56 -10.99 3.39 2.35
N MET A 57 -9.70 3.05 2.30
CA MET A 57 -8.65 3.86 2.88
C MET A 57 -8.26 4.98 1.92
N LEU A 58 -7.84 6.11 2.48
CA LEU A 58 -7.31 7.25 1.75
C LEU A 58 -5.82 7.38 2.05
N ALA A 59 -4.98 7.27 1.01
CA ALA A 59 -3.59 7.68 1.07
C ALA A 59 -3.51 9.13 0.59
N LEU A 60 -2.94 10.03 1.42
CA LEU A 60 -2.83 11.45 1.13
C LEU A 60 -1.37 11.89 1.30
N LEU A 61 -0.88 12.68 0.35
CA LEU A 61 0.40 13.37 0.42
C LEU A 61 0.16 14.83 0.08
N GLY A 62 0.70 15.74 0.90
CA GLY A 62 0.67 17.17 0.65
C GLY A 62 1.98 17.80 1.09
N LEU A 63 2.45 18.78 0.33
CA LEU A 63 3.57 19.62 0.75
C LEU A 63 2.99 20.78 1.55
N ASN A 64 3.44 20.95 2.80
CA ASN A 64 3.04 22.09 3.61
C ASN A 64 4.07 23.23 3.39
N PRO A 65 3.69 24.32 2.72
CA PRO A 65 4.62 25.44 2.47
C PRO A 65 5.07 26.14 3.76
N ALA A 66 4.31 26.02 4.86
CA ALA A 66 4.64 26.67 6.14
C ALA A 66 5.63 25.90 7.02
N ILE A 67 6.14 24.74 6.58
CA ILE A 67 7.16 23.94 7.31
C ILE A 67 8.56 24.11 6.67
N ALA A 68 8.67 24.91 5.60
CA ALA A 68 9.92 25.15 4.89
C ALA A 68 10.79 26.28 5.50
N ASP A 69 10.37 26.88 6.62
CA ASP A 69 11.10 27.93 7.37
C ASP A 69 11.62 27.42 8.71
#